data_AF-A0AA36DJF4-F1
#
_entry.id   AF-A0AA36DJF4-F1
#
_cell.length_a   1.000
_cell.length_b   1.000
_cell.length_c   1.000
_cell.angle_alpha   90.00
_cell.angle_beta   90.00
_cell.angle_gamma   90.00
#
_symmetry.space_group_name_H-M   'P 1'
#
loop_
_entity.id
_entity.type
_entity.pdbx_description
1 polymer ?
#
loop_
_entity_poly.entity_id
_entity_poly.type
_entity_poly.pdbx_seq_one_letter_code
_entity_poly.pdbx_strand_id
1 'polypeptide(L)'
;MHSFLTEQQLDYSIFIVEQIANQTFNRGKLLNIGFVEAMKLYKWQCILLHDVDLLPEDRRNLHVCPGQNPRYMAVAMDKLGYRNTYKRKFGTSTMFNVKQFRDVNGLSNQYWGWGGEDNDFYNRTRLAGYEVERYNASIARYKMIKHERDEGNPINP
;
A
#
# COMPACT_ATOMS: atom_id res chain seq x y z
N MET A 1 -11.36 2.71 9.64
CA MET A 1 -11.35 1.78 8.49
C MET A 1 -12.56 0.85 8.44
N HIS A 2 -12.92 0.12 9.50
CA HIS A 2 -14.01 -0.87 9.42
C HIS A 2 -15.35 -0.32 8.87
N SER A 3 -15.91 0.78 9.39
CA SER A 3 -17.16 1.35 8.84
C SER A 3 -17.00 1.72 7.37
N PHE A 4 -15.85 2.31 7.00
CA PHE A 4 -15.55 2.69 5.62
C PHE A 4 -15.54 1.51 4.65
N LEU A 5 -14.91 0.39 5.01
CA LEU A 5 -14.87 -0.80 4.15
C LEU A 5 -16.21 -1.54 4.14
N THR A 6 -16.92 -1.56 5.26
CA THR A 6 -18.24 -2.23 5.39
C THR A 6 -19.31 -1.51 4.57
N GLU A 7 -19.30 -0.18 4.56
CA GLU A 7 -20.21 0.63 3.71
C GLU A 7 -20.00 0.39 2.21
N GLN A 8 -18.80 -0.06 1.80
CA GLN A 8 -18.51 -0.46 0.43
C GLN A 8 -18.93 -1.90 0.11
N GLN A 9 -19.55 -2.59 1.06
CA GLN A 9 -20.06 -3.96 0.91
C GLN A 9 -18.97 -4.96 0.50
N LEU A 10 -17.76 -4.78 1.02
CA LEU A 10 -16.62 -5.64 0.73
C LEU A 10 -16.64 -6.89 1.62
N ASP A 11 -16.29 -8.03 1.04
CA ASP A 11 -15.76 -9.17 1.79
C ASP A 11 -14.27 -8.90 2.06
N TYR A 12 -13.94 -8.56 3.31
CA TYR A 12 -12.58 -8.15 3.66
C TYR A 12 -12.15 -8.73 5.01
N SER A 13 -10.84 -8.83 5.18
CA SER A 13 -10.18 -9.06 6.47
C SER A 13 -8.97 -8.16 6.59
N ILE A 14 -8.68 -7.70 7.80
CA ILE A 14 -7.51 -6.86 8.09
C ILE A 14 -6.43 -7.76 8.70
N PHE A 15 -5.26 -7.76 8.07
CA PHE A 15 -4.08 -8.48 8.55
C PHE A 15 -3.06 -7.47 9.04
N ILE A 16 -2.73 -7.54 10.33
CA ILE A 16 -1.65 -6.75 10.92
C ILE A 16 -0.45 -7.69 11.05
N VAL A 17 0.63 -7.37 10.33
CA VAL A 17 1.87 -8.15 10.34
C VAL A 17 2.88 -7.45 11.22
N GLU A 18 3.07 -7.96 12.42
CA GLU A 18 3.94 -7.36 13.42
C GLU A 18 5.38 -7.87 13.27
N GLN A 19 6.33 -6.94 13.23
CA GLN A 19 7.76 -7.27 13.28
C GLN A 19 8.20 -7.40 14.74
N ILE A 20 9.06 -8.38 15.01
CA ILE A 20 9.71 -8.50 16.33
C ILE A 20 10.43 -7.19 16.67
N ALA A 21 10.30 -6.77 17.92
CA ALA A 21 10.88 -5.52 18.44
C ALA A 21 12.42 -5.46 18.29
N ASN A 22 12.97 -4.24 18.35
CA ASN A 22 14.41 -3.95 18.32
C ASN A 22 15.15 -4.44 17.06
N GLN A 23 14.44 -4.50 15.93
CA GLN A 23 15.03 -4.76 14.61
C GLN A 23 14.75 -3.59 13.69
N THR A 24 15.65 -3.34 12.74
CA THR A 24 15.40 -2.40 11.65
C THR A 24 14.13 -2.80 10.91
N PHE A 25 13.21 -1.85 10.72
CA PHE A 25 11.92 -2.11 10.11
C PHE A 25 12.05 -2.47 8.63
N ASN A 26 11.34 -3.50 8.19
CA ASN A 26 11.29 -3.91 6.79
C ASN A 26 9.84 -4.01 6.32
N ARG A 27 9.33 -2.87 5.86
CA ARG A 27 7.95 -2.73 5.36
C ARG A 27 7.65 -3.71 4.23
N GLY A 28 8.50 -3.79 3.21
CA GLY A 28 8.29 -4.65 2.04
C GLY A 28 8.19 -6.13 2.41
N LYS A 29 9.07 -6.60 3.31
CA LYS A 29 9.06 -7.97 3.79
C LYS A 29 7.81 -8.30 4.60
N LEU A 30 7.36 -7.40 5.48
CA LEU A 30 6.14 -7.61 6.27
C LEU A 30 4.90 -7.68 5.37
N LEU A 31 4.80 -6.80 4.37
CA LEU A 31 3.72 -6.83 3.39
C LEU A 31 3.69 -8.13 2.57
N ASN A 32 4.87 -8.63 2.17
CA ASN A 32 5.00 -9.94 1.51
C ASN A 32 4.56 -11.10 2.42
N ILE A 33 4.95 -11.09 3.69
CA ILE A 33 4.52 -12.09 4.69
C ILE A 33 3.00 -12.04 4.84
N GLY A 34 2.42 -10.85 4.98
CA GLY A 34 0.98 -10.66 5.07
C GLY A 34 0.22 -11.24 3.89
N PHE A 35 0.72 -11.01 2.67
CA PHE A 35 0.17 -11.65 1.47
C PHE A 35 0.19 -13.17 1.57
N VAL A 36 1.36 -13.76 1.88
CA VAL A 36 1.52 -15.22 1.94
C VAL A 36 0.60 -15.84 2.99
N GLU A 37 0.54 -15.28 4.20
CA GLU A 37 -0.29 -15.81 5.28
C GLU A 37 -1.79 -15.61 5.01
N ALA A 38 -2.19 -14.45 4.48
CA ALA A 38 -3.60 -14.18 4.14
C ALA A 38 -4.13 -15.16 3.09
N MET A 39 -3.32 -15.50 2.07
CA MET A 39 -3.71 -16.46 1.03
C MET A 39 -3.90 -17.90 1.53
N LYS A 40 -3.38 -18.25 2.72
CA LYS A 40 -3.61 -19.57 3.34
C LYS A 40 -4.98 -19.66 4.01
N LEU A 41 -5.52 -18.53 4.46
CA LEU A 41 -6.75 -18.49 5.25
C LEU A 41 -8.00 -18.40 4.38
N TYR A 42 -7.91 -17.73 3.22
CA TYR A 42 -9.04 -17.54 2.34
C TYR A 42 -8.59 -17.29 0.88
N LYS A 43 -9.49 -17.58 -0.07
CA LYS A 43 -9.23 -17.40 -1.52
C LYS A 43 -9.48 -15.94 -1.93
N TRP A 44 -8.72 -15.02 -1.35
CA TRP A 44 -8.79 -13.60 -1.68
C TRP A 44 -8.54 -13.35 -3.17
N GLN A 45 -9.23 -12.37 -3.76
CA GLN A 45 -9.08 -11.98 -5.17
C GLN A 45 -8.15 -10.79 -5.36
N CYS A 46 -8.07 -9.92 -4.35
CA CYS A 46 -7.20 -8.77 -4.32
C CYS A 46 -6.67 -8.52 -2.92
N ILE A 47 -5.65 -7.68 -2.87
CA ILE A 47 -5.00 -7.21 -1.66
C ILE A 47 -4.88 -5.69 -1.70
N LEU A 48 -4.97 -5.10 -0.52
CA LEU A 48 -4.66 -3.71 -0.25
C LEU A 48 -3.45 -3.68 0.68
N LEU A 49 -2.33 -3.16 0.19
CA LEU A 49 -1.16 -2.86 1.00
C LEU A 49 -1.37 -1.48 1.62
N HIS A 50 -1.25 -1.35 2.94
CA HIS A 50 -1.75 -0.17 3.63
C HIS A 50 -0.89 0.20 4.85
N ASP A 51 -0.38 1.44 4.88
CA ASP A 51 0.29 2.00 6.06
C ASP A 51 -0.73 2.28 7.17
N VAL A 52 -0.39 1.98 8.42
CA VAL A 52 -1.33 2.03 9.55
C VAL A 52 -1.77 3.44 9.93
N ASP A 53 -0.98 4.44 9.57
CA ASP A 53 -1.14 5.84 9.95
C ASP A 53 -1.96 6.65 8.95
N LEU A 54 -2.60 6.02 7.96
CA LEU A 54 -3.30 6.73 6.90
C LEU A 54 -4.76 6.34 6.80
N LEU A 55 -5.63 7.30 6.50
CA LEU A 55 -7.07 7.07 6.41
C LEU A 55 -7.66 7.80 5.19
N PRO A 56 -8.46 7.13 4.34
CA PRO A 56 -9.16 7.79 3.24
C PRO A 56 -10.21 8.77 3.77
N GLU A 57 -10.31 9.94 3.15
CA GLU A 57 -11.24 10.99 3.57
C GLU A 57 -12.56 10.98 2.78
N ASP A 58 -12.59 10.39 1.59
CA ASP A 58 -13.74 10.39 0.68
C ASP A 58 -14.28 8.97 0.43
N ARG A 59 -15.59 8.77 0.64
CA ARG A 59 -16.27 7.49 0.46
C ARG A 59 -16.27 6.99 -0.98
N ARG A 60 -16.05 7.88 -1.95
CA ARG A 60 -15.93 7.52 -3.37
C ARG A 60 -14.58 6.89 -3.72
N ASN A 61 -13.62 6.86 -2.79
CA ASN A 61 -12.38 6.13 -2.97
C ASN A 61 -12.61 4.63 -2.72
N LEU A 62 -13.09 3.93 -3.76
CA LEU A 62 -13.53 2.54 -3.64
C LEU A 62 -12.33 1.58 -3.58
N HIS A 63 -12.32 0.73 -2.55
CA HIS A 63 -11.31 -0.31 -2.29
C HIS A 63 -11.73 -1.65 -2.90
N VAL A 64 -12.34 -1.59 -4.09
CA VAL A 64 -12.74 -2.75 -4.89
C VAL A 64 -11.57 -3.25 -5.71
N CYS A 65 -11.47 -4.57 -5.90
CA CYS A 65 -10.36 -5.18 -6.63
C CYS A 65 -10.07 -4.47 -7.96
N PRO A 66 -8.79 -4.17 -8.26
CA PRO A 66 -8.43 -3.54 -9.52
C PRO A 66 -8.66 -4.48 -10.70
N GLY A 67 -9.02 -3.90 -11.84
CA GLY A 67 -9.20 -4.61 -13.10
C GLY A 67 -7.86 -4.89 -13.78
N GLN A 68 -7.57 -4.15 -14.85
CA GLN A 68 -6.38 -4.38 -15.67
C GLN A 68 -5.08 -3.98 -14.98
N ASN A 69 -5.07 -2.86 -14.24
CA ASN A 69 -3.86 -2.30 -13.63
C ASN A 69 -3.99 -2.15 -12.11
N PRO A 70 -2.91 -2.32 -11.34
CA PRO A 70 -2.90 -2.01 -9.92
C PRO A 70 -3.19 -0.52 -9.68
N ARG A 71 -3.74 -0.22 -8.50
CA ARG A 71 -4.23 1.12 -8.17
C ARG A 71 -3.46 1.71 -7.01
N TYR A 72 -2.94 2.92 -7.20
CA TYR A 72 -2.42 3.75 -6.11
C TYR A 72 -3.56 4.55 -5.50
N MET A 73 -3.82 4.33 -4.21
CA MET A 73 -5.02 4.83 -3.53
C MET A 73 -4.80 6.20 -2.89
N ALA A 74 -3.61 6.47 -2.33
CA ALA A 74 -3.30 7.68 -1.57
C ALA A 74 -2.73 8.83 -2.43
N VAL A 75 -3.51 9.29 -3.42
CA VAL A 75 -3.06 10.28 -4.42
C VAL A 75 -2.78 11.66 -3.82
N ALA A 76 -3.60 12.11 -2.87
CA ALA A 76 -3.48 13.43 -2.24
C ALA A 76 -3.49 13.30 -0.71
N MET A 77 -2.34 13.47 -0.07
CA MET A 77 -2.22 13.38 1.39
C MET A 77 -2.14 14.76 2.05
N ASP A 78 -2.75 14.91 3.23
CA ASP A 78 -2.77 16.15 4.01
C ASP A 78 -1.36 16.66 4.37
N LYS A 79 -0.43 15.76 4.74
CA LYS A 79 0.99 16.07 5.00
C LYS A 79 1.71 16.71 3.80
N LEU A 80 1.18 16.50 2.59
CA LEU A 80 1.70 17.08 1.35
C LEU A 80 0.85 18.26 0.84
N GLY A 81 -0.01 18.81 1.69
CA GLY A 81 -0.94 19.87 1.33
C GLY A 81 -1.97 19.45 0.26
N TYR A 82 -2.32 18.16 0.22
CA TYR A 82 -3.19 17.55 -0.80
C TYR A 82 -2.73 17.76 -2.26
N ARG A 83 -1.44 18.05 -2.47
CA ARG A 83 -0.87 18.20 -3.81
C ARG A 83 -0.37 16.85 -4.29
N ASN A 84 -0.66 16.51 -5.55
CA ASN A 84 -0.05 15.36 -6.20
C ASN A 84 1.38 15.72 -6.59
N THR A 85 2.33 15.49 -5.69
CA THR A 85 3.70 15.99 -5.86
C THR A 85 4.57 15.12 -6.76
N TYR A 86 4.19 13.89 -7.10
CA TYR A 86 5.07 12.98 -7.85
C TYR A 86 4.35 11.81 -8.53
N LYS A 87 4.45 11.73 -9.87
CA LYS A 87 3.76 10.71 -10.70
C LYS A 87 4.20 9.26 -10.44
N ARG A 88 5.39 9.03 -9.88
CA ARG A 88 5.88 7.68 -9.56
C ARG A 88 5.61 7.26 -8.11
N LYS A 89 4.84 8.03 -7.33
CA LYS A 89 4.40 7.57 -6.00
C LYS A 89 3.55 6.32 -6.14
N PHE A 90 3.93 5.32 -5.37
CA PHE A 90 3.35 3.99 -5.38
C PHE A 90 3.56 3.24 -4.05
N GLY A 91 3.72 4.00 -2.98
CA GLY A 91 3.84 3.47 -1.63
C GLY A 91 2.52 3.45 -0.91
N THR A 92 2.62 3.32 0.41
CA THR A 92 1.58 3.74 1.34
C THR A 92 0.25 2.99 1.30
N SER A 93 -0.60 3.26 0.31
CA SER A 93 -1.88 2.58 0.11
C SER A 93 -2.02 2.22 -1.35
N THR A 94 -1.83 0.94 -1.66
CA THR A 94 -1.77 0.44 -3.04
C THR A 94 -2.48 -0.91 -3.14
N MET A 95 -3.27 -1.08 -4.20
CA MET A 95 -4.15 -2.22 -4.37
C MET A 95 -3.80 -3.01 -5.62
N PHE A 96 -3.82 -4.34 -5.49
CA PHE A 96 -3.47 -5.30 -6.53
C PHE A 96 -4.49 -6.43 -6.53
N ASN A 97 -4.83 -6.98 -7.69
CA ASN A 97 -5.38 -8.33 -7.72
C ASN A 97 -4.27 -9.36 -7.48
N VAL A 98 -4.63 -10.56 -7.05
CA VAL A 98 -3.64 -11.58 -6.65
C VAL A 98 -2.69 -11.96 -7.80
N LYS A 99 -3.20 -11.98 -9.05
CA LYS A 99 -2.36 -12.25 -10.23
C LYS A 99 -1.31 -11.15 -10.41
N GLN A 100 -1.72 -9.89 -10.42
CA GLN A 100 -0.82 -8.74 -10.57
C GLN A 100 0.28 -8.76 -9.50
N PHE A 101 -0.08 -9.02 -8.23
CA PHE A 101 0.93 -9.05 -7.15
C PHE A 101 1.95 -10.19 -7.31
N ARG A 102 1.50 -11.35 -7.82
CA ARG A 102 2.39 -12.47 -8.15
C ARG A 102 3.27 -12.17 -9.35
N ASP A 103 2.73 -11.55 -10.39
CA ASP A 103 3.47 -11.20 -11.60
C ASP A 103 4.61 -10.21 -11.33
N VAL A 104 4.41 -9.26 -10.41
CA VAL A 104 5.46 -8.32 -9.97
C VAL A 104 6.45 -8.94 -8.97
N ASN A 105 6.22 -10.19 -8.55
CA ASN A 105 6.99 -10.90 -7.53
C ASN A 105 7.04 -10.16 -6.18
N GLY A 106 5.91 -9.57 -5.77
CA GLY A 106 5.80 -8.82 -4.52
C GLY A 106 6.76 -7.63 -4.40
N LEU A 107 7.01 -7.20 -3.16
CA LEU A 107 7.98 -6.15 -2.84
C LEU A 107 9.40 -6.73 -2.67
N SER A 108 10.43 -5.91 -2.79
CA SER A 108 11.78 -6.32 -2.40
C SER A 108 11.88 -6.54 -0.88
N ASN A 109 12.53 -7.63 -0.48
CA ASN A 109 12.84 -7.94 0.91
C ASN A 109 14.15 -7.31 1.39
N GLN A 110 14.84 -6.54 0.55
CA GLN A 110 16.21 -6.05 0.80
C GLN A 110 16.26 -4.63 1.41
N TYR A 111 15.12 -3.93 1.49
CA TYR A 111 15.05 -2.59 2.07
C TYR A 111 14.84 -2.68 3.59
N TRP A 112 15.91 -2.43 4.34
CA TRP A 112 15.92 -2.44 5.81
C TRP A 112 16.12 -1.00 6.30
N GLY A 113 15.02 -0.35 6.66
CA GLY A 113 14.98 1.05 7.05
C GLY A 113 14.15 1.88 6.07
N TRP A 114 14.42 3.18 6.00
CA TRP A 114 13.61 4.15 5.28
C TRP A 114 14.02 4.31 3.82
N GLY A 115 13.04 4.14 2.93
CA GLY A 115 13.04 4.64 1.55
C GLY A 115 13.55 3.66 0.50
N GLY A 116 13.17 3.92 -0.75
CA GLY A 116 13.59 3.17 -1.93
C GLY A 116 12.68 2.01 -2.32
N GLU A 117 12.02 1.37 -1.35
CA GLU A 117 11.20 0.17 -1.57
C GLU A 117 9.97 0.46 -2.43
N ASP A 118 9.31 1.60 -2.23
CA ASP A 118 8.14 2.00 -3.01
C ASP A 118 8.51 2.32 -4.47
N ASN A 119 9.71 2.86 -4.70
CA ASN A 119 10.21 3.18 -6.04
C ASN A 119 10.61 1.90 -6.79
N ASP A 120 11.27 0.96 -6.12
CA ASP A 120 11.53 -0.38 -6.66
C ASP A 120 10.24 -1.09 -7.01
N PHE A 121 9.24 -1.06 -6.10
CA PHE A 121 7.95 -1.68 -6.33
C PHE A 121 7.18 -1.05 -7.51
N TYR A 122 7.24 0.28 -7.66
CA TYR A 122 6.73 0.96 -8.85
C TYR A 122 7.43 0.47 -10.13
N ASN A 123 8.76 0.42 -10.13
CA ASN A 123 9.54 -0.02 -11.30
C ASN A 123 9.22 -1.47 -11.69
N ARG A 124 9.13 -2.38 -10.72
CA ARG A 124 8.72 -3.78 -10.95
C ARG A 124 7.33 -3.87 -11.56
N THR A 125 6.40 -3.06 -11.07
CA THR A 125 5.04 -2.97 -11.62
C THR A 125 5.05 -2.57 -13.09
N ARG A 126 5.85 -1.55 -13.45
CA ARG A 126 6.01 -1.12 -14.84
C ARG A 126 6.70 -2.18 -15.70
N LEU A 127 7.75 -2.84 -15.19
CA LEU A 127 8.48 -3.89 -15.89
C LEU A 127 7.64 -5.14 -16.15
N ALA A 128 6.68 -5.45 -15.26
CA ALA A 128 5.70 -6.51 -15.45
C ALA A 128 4.60 -6.16 -16.47
N GLY A 129 4.66 -4.98 -17.10
CA GLY A 129 3.73 -4.55 -18.14
C GLY A 129 2.47 -3.85 -17.63
N TYR A 130 2.40 -3.51 -16.33
CA TYR A 130 1.24 -2.84 -15.75
C TYR A 130 1.41 -1.33 -15.70
N GLU A 131 0.35 -0.59 -16.02
CA GLU A 131 0.23 0.83 -15.65
C GLU A 131 -0.16 0.99 -14.18
N VAL A 132 -0.20 2.22 -13.68
CA VAL A 132 -0.72 2.51 -12.33
C VAL A 132 -1.96 3.37 -12.44
N GLU A 133 -3.10 2.78 -12.07
CA GLU A 133 -4.37 3.48 -11.96
C GLU A 133 -4.42 4.37 -10.72
N ARG A 134 -5.13 5.50 -10.85
CA ARG A 134 -5.33 6.48 -9.78
C ARG A 134 -6.73 7.05 -9.89
N TYR A 135 -7.42 7.20 -8.77
CA TYR A 135 -8.59 8.06 -8.72
C TYR A 135 -8.19 9.53 -8.87
N ASN A 136 -9.18 10.37 -9.18
CA ASN A 136 -8.98 11.82 -9.16
C ASN A 136 -8.49 12.26 -7.77
N ALA A 137 -7.56 13.22 -7.72
CA ALA A 137 -7.02 13.74 -6.46
C ALA A 137 -8.08 14.37 -5.54
N SER A 138 -9.24 14.78 -6.08
CA SER A 138 -10.38 15.24 -5.28
C SER A 138 -11.07 14.11 -4.50
N ILE A 139 -10.94 12.85 -4.95
CA ILE A 139 -11.52 11.65 -4.35
C ILE A 139 -10.46 10.89 -3.54
N ALA A 140 -9.25 10.72 -4.09
CA ALA A 140 -8.18 9.96 -3.46
C ALA A 140 -7.41 10.78 -2.41
N ARG A 141 -8.16 11.48 -1.54
CA ARG A 141 -7.61 12.20 -0.39
C ARG A 141 -7.42 11.29 0.81
N TYR A 142 -6.29 11.45 1.47
CA TYR A 142 -5.92 10.72 2.68
C TYR A 142 -5.42 11.66 3.76
N LYS A 143 -5.73 11.30 5.00
CA LYS A 143 -5.24 11.98 6.21
C LYS A 143 -4.23 11.10 6.92
N MET A 144 -3.08 11.67 7.25
CA MET A 144 -2.04 11.01 8.05
C MET A 144 -2.26 11.30 9.54
N ILE A 145 -2.28 10.24 10.34
CA ILE A 145 -2.18 10.29 11.79
C ILE A 145 -0.78 10.80 12.11
N LYS A 146 -0.69 11.90 12.86
CA LYS A 146 0.58 12.53 13.15
C LYS A 146 1.42 11.65 14.08
N HIS A 147 2.67 11.45 13.72
CA HIS A 147 3.67 10.77 14.53
C HIS A 147 5.06 11.35 14.23
N GLU A 148 6.00 11.13 15.14
CA GLU A 148 7.40 11.50 14.96
C GLU A 148 8.15 10.42 14.17
N ARG A 149 9.28 10.80 13.58
CA ARG A 149 10.13 9.86 12.85
C ARG A 149 10.86 8.97 13.85
N ASP A 150 10.80 7.66 13.65
CA ASP A 150 11.59 6.71 14.42
C ASP A 150 13.08 6.83 14.07
N GLU A 151 13.92 6.96 15.09
CA GLU A 151 15.38 7.06 14.99
C GLU A 151 16.05 5.72 14.70
N GLY A 152 15.38 4.59 14.99
CA GLY A 152 15.93 3.24 14.81
C GLY A 152 16.07 2.76 13.35
N ASN A 153 15.63 3.57 12.38
CA ASN A 153 15.56 3.18 10.98
C ASN A 153 16.47 4.07 10.11
N PRO A 154 17.64 3.56 9.65
CA PRO A 154 18.53 4.30 8.77
C PRO A 154 17.90 4.51 7.39
N ILE A 155 18.45 5.44 6.60
CA ILE A 155 18.08 5.60 5.20
C ILE A 155 18.74 4.48 4.40
N ASN A 156 17.98 3.80 3.53
CA ASN A 156 18.56 2.78 2.64
C ASN A 156 19.54 3.43 1.65
N PRO A 157 20.66 2.75 1.32
CA PRO A 157 21.65 3.25 0.36
C PRO A 157 21.11 3.37 -1.07
#